data_AF-A0A4D6H6A7-F1
#
_entry.id   AF-A0A4D6H6A7-F1
#
_cell.length_a   1.000
_cell.length_b   1.000
_cell.length_c   1.000
_cell.angle_alpha   90.00
_cell.angle_beta   90.00
_cell.angle_gamma   90.00
#
_symmetry.space_group_name_H-M   'P 1'
#
loop_
_entity.id
_entity.type
_entity.pdbx_description
1 polymer ?
#
loop_
_entity_poly.entity_id
_entity_poly.type
_entity_poly.pdbx_seq_one_letter_code
_entity_poly.pdbx_strand_id
1 'polypeptide(L)'
;MAASSTSAADSTTEIDDPVGDLLPRAGVDSRWWYWIAAIPLYVVLGGVLAVLFVGAFLFDLFLTGGIVTIFGAFVVIPILGLLGLVLSVMYPIATYVDARAIAESDASWTPDPLVWGLAALATEVLSAFTLSVVLALYYLYKRHVAVGTP
;
A
#
# COMPACT_ATOMS: atom_id res chain seq x y z
N MET A 1 -23.56 38.37 28.93
CA MET A 1 -22.21 38.21 28.34
C MET A 1 -21.92 36.71 28.36
N ALA A 2 -22.30 36.01 27.29
CA ALA A 2 -22.12 34.55 27.17
C ALA A 2 -20.82 34.30 26.41
N ALA A 3 -19.88 33.61 27.04
CA ALA A 3 -18.58 33.29 26.47
C ALA A 3 -18.72 32.14 25.47
N SER A 4 -18.18 32.37 24.28
CA SER A 4 -18.02 31.45 23.16
C SER A 4 -16.99 30.37 23.50
N SER A 5 -17.46 29.16 23.83
CA SER A 5 -16.63 27.98 24.13
C SER A 5 -16.38 27.06 22.91
N THR A 6 -16.76 27.47 21.70
CA THR A 6 -16.76 26.59 20.51
C THR A 6 -15.38 26.40 19.86
N SER A 7 -14.36 27.22 20.16
CA SER A 7 -13.14 27.27 19.33
C SER A 7 -12.05 26.23 19.64
N ALA A 8 -12.04 25.63 20.84
CA ALA A 8 -10.91 24.79 21.28
C ALA A 8 -11.06 23.30 20.93
N ALA A 9 -12.30 22.80 20.77
CA ALA A 9 -12.57 21.42 20.36
C ALA A 9 -12.46 21.24 18.83
N ASP A 10 -12.68 22.31 18.07
CA ASP A 10 -12.63 22.30 16.61
C ASP A 10 -11.17 22.20 16.10
N SER A 11 -10.25 22.89 16.80
CA SER A 11 -8.83 22.95 16.43
C SER A 11 -8.03 21.69 16.74
N THR A 12 -8.43 20.89 17.74
CA THR A 12 -7.81 19.58 18.00
C THR A 12 -8.21 18.55 16.95
N THR A 13 -9.48 18.57 16.53
CA THR A 13 -9.99 17.66 15.48
C THR A 13 -9.36 17.95 14.11
N GLU A 14 -9.13 19.23 13.77
CA GLU A 14 -8.44 19.64 12.53
C GLU A 14 -6.96 19.19 12.47
N ILE A 15 -6.28 19.14 13.62
CA ILE A 15 -4.89 18.67 13.71
C ILE A 15 -4.80 17.13 13.63
N ASP A 16 -5.79 16.42 14.17
CA ASP A 16 -5.80 14.96 14.21
C ASP A 16 -6.14 14.31 12.85
N ASP A 17 -6.84 15.01 11.94
CA ASP A 17 -7.10 14.48 10.59
C ASP A 17 -7.07 15.55 9.46
N PRO A 18 -5.88 16.08 9.11
CA PRO A 18 -5.75 17.18 8.14
C PRO A 18 -6.04 16.77 6.69
N VAL A 19 -6.06 15.46 6.40
CA VAL A 19 -6.28 14.89 5.06
C VAL A 19 -7.68 14.28 4.92
N GLY A 20 -8.47 14.30 5.99
CA GLY A 20 -9.75 13.60 6.07
C GLY A 20 -10.73 13.99 4.98
N ASP A 21 -10.87 15.28 4.72
CA ASP A 21 -11.82 15.79 3.73
C ASP A 21 -11.30 15.74 2.29
N LEU A 22 -10.01 15.44 2.07
CA LEU A 22 -9.40 15.33 0.75
C LEU A 22 -9.54 13.93 0.14
N LEU A 23 -9.63 12.89 0.98
CA LEU A 23 -9.68 11.50 0.54
C LEU A 23 -11.10 10.92 0.63
N PRO A 24 -11.50 10.03 -0.31
CA PRO A 24 -12.83 9.44 -0.32
C PRO A 24 -13.17 8.77 1.01
N ARG A 25 -14.42 8.93 1.46
CA ARG A 25 -14.97 8.15 2.58
C ARG A 25 -15.39 6.77 2.08
N ALA A 26 -15.07 5.74 2.84
CA ALA A 26 -15.36 4.35 2.52
C ALA A 26 -15.95 3.64 3.74
N GLY A 27 -16.86 2.69 3.51
CA GLY A 27 -17.32 1.79 4.57
C GLY A 27 -16.33 0.64 4.79
N VAL A 28 -16.45 -0.06 5.92
CA VAL A 28 -15.63 -1.24 6.27
C VAL A 28 -15.66 -2.34 5.22
N ASP A 29 -16.80 -2.53 4.54
CA ASP A 29 -16.94 -3.57 3.50
C ASP A 29 -16.29 -3.18 2.16
N SER A 30 -15.63 -2.02 2.09
CA SER A 30 -14.97 -1.56 0.87
C SER A 30 -13.77 -2.43 0.50
N ARG A 31 -13.42 -2.40 -0.79
CA ARG A 31 -12.34 -3.21 -1.39
C ARG A 31 -10.99 -2.50 -1.41
N TRP A 32 -10.82 -1.44 -0.62
CA TRP A 32 -9.55 -0.70 -0.53
C TRP A 32 -8.39 -1.59 -0.10
N TRP A 33 -8.65 -2.59 0.74
CA TRP A 33 -7.69 -3.62 1.13
C TRP A 33 -7.04 -4.37 -0.06
N TYR A 34 -7.65 -4.40 -1.26
CA TYR A 34 -7.00 -5.00 -2.44
C TYR A 34 -5.71 -4.29 -2.83
N TRP A 35 -5.62 -2.97 -2.65
CA TRP A 35 -4.39 -2.22 -2.91
C TRP A 35 -3.29 -2.56 -1.90
N ILE A 36 -3.68 -2.89 -0.66
CA ILE A 36 -2.77 -3.35 0.39
C ILE A 36 -2.28 -4.77 0.06
N ALA A 37 -3.19 -5.66 -0.34
CA ALA A 37 -2.86 -7.02 -0.77
C ALA A 37 -2.05 -7.09 -2.07
N ALA A 38 -2.11 -6.04 -2.91
CA ALA A 38 -1.32 -5.97 -4.13
C ALA A 38 0.19 -5.84 -3.85
N ILE A 39 0.60 -5.35 -2.68
CA ILE A 39 2.03 -5.21 -2.32
C ILE A 39 2.76 -6.55 -2.22
N PRO A 40 2.35 -7.51 -1.37
CA PRO A 40 2.99 -8.82 -1.34
C PRO A 40 2.90 -9.53 -2.70
N LEU A 41 1.79 -9.39 -3.42
CA LEU A 41 1.63 -9.97 -4.75
C LEU A 41 2.64 -9.39 -5.76
N TYR A 42 2.82 -8.07 -5.76
CA TYR A 42 3.78 -7.38 -6.63
C TYR A 42 5.22 -7.83 -6.36
N VAL A 43 5.60 -7.98 -5.09
CA VAL A 43 6.95 -8.46 -4.72
C VAL A 43 7.16 -9.91 -5.14
N VAL A 44 6.16 -10.79 -4.92
CA VAL A 44 6.24 -12.19 -5.38
C VAL A 44 6.35 -12.27 -6.89
N LEU A 45 5.52 -11.50 -7.62
CA LEU A 45 5.57 -11.43 -9.08
C LEU A 45 6.93 -10.96 -9.57
N GLY A 46 7.47 -9.88 -9.00
CA GLY A 46 8.79 -9.36 -9.31
C GLY A 46 9.90 -10.38 -9.04
N GLY A 47 9.83 -11.09 -7.90
CA GLY A 47 10.78 -12.15 -7.56
C GLY A 47 10.76 -13.32 -8.55
N VAL A 48 9.57 -13.79 -8.93
CA VAL A 48 9.41 -14.85 -9.94
C VAL A 48 9.98 -14.39 -11.29
N LEU A 49 9.65 -13.19 -11.73
CA LEU A 49 10.16 -12.62 -12.98
C LEU A 49 11.68 -12.43 -12.96
N ALA A 50 12.26 -12.06 -11.81
CA ALA A 50 13.70 -11.97 -11.66
C ALA A 50 14.38 -13.34 -11.81
N VAL A 51 13.84 -14.40 -11.22
CA VAL A 51 14.36 -15.77 -11.40
C VAL A 51 14.28 -16.19 -12.87
N LEU A 52 13.15 -15.94 -13.54
CA LEU A 52 13.00 -16.24 -14.97
C LEU A 52 13.97 -15.42 -15.82
N PHE A 53 14.19 -14.16 -15.48
CA PHE A 53 15.15 -13.29 -16.17
C PHE A 53 16.58 -13.81 -16.06
N VAL A 54 17.01 -14.29 -14.88
CA VAL A 54 18.32 -14.94 -14.73
C VAL A 54 18.42 -16.19 -15.61
N GLY A 55 17.37 -17.01 -15.66
CA GLY A 55 17.32 -18.16 -16.57
C GLY A 55 17.45 -17.77 -18.05
N ALA A 56 16.71 -16.75 -18.48
CA ALA A 56 16.79 -16.22 -19.84
C ALA A 56 18.17 -15.62 -20.15
N PHE A 57 18.80 -14.97 -19.17
CA PHE A 57 20.16 -14.43 -19.32
C PHE A 57 21.20 -15.53 -19.52
N LEU A 58 21.12 -16.61 -18.74
CA LEU A 58 21.99 -17.76 -18.92
C LEU A 58 21.76 -18.42 -20.29
N PHE A 59 20.51 -18.55 -20.72
CA PHE A 59 20.18 -19.05 -22.06
C PHE A 59 20.80 -18.17 -23.17
N ASP A 60 20.67 -16.85 -23.04
CA ASP A 60 21.20 -15.89 -24.01
C ASP A 60 22.72 -15.91 -24.12
N LEU A 61 23.41 -16.13 -23.00
CA LEU A 61 24.88 -16.19 -22.95
C LEU A 61 25.44 -17.30 -23.85
N PHE A 62 24.71 -18.40 -24.02
CA PHE A 62 25.18 -19.57 -24.78
C PHE A 62 24.51 -19.76 -26.15
N LEU A 63 23.32 -19.20 -26.40
CA LEU A 63 22.53 -19.53 -27.60
C LEU A 63 22.18 -18.34 -28.50
N THR A 64 21.80 -17.18 -27.95
CA THR A 64 21.13 -16.13 -28.74
C THR A 64 21.87 -14.79 -28.75
N GLY A 65 22.92 -14.65 -27.93
CA GLY A 65 23.72 -13.42 -27.86
C GLY A 65 22.98 -12.22 -27.25
N GLY A 66 21.94 -12.43 -26.46
CA GLY A 66 21.27 -11.36 -25.69
C GLY A 66 19.91 -10.92 -26.21
N ILE A 67 19.40 -11.51 -27.30
CA ILE A 67 18.13 -11.08 -27.91
C ILE A 67 16.96 -11.26 -26.94
N VAL A 68 16.83 -12.40 -26.24
CA VAL A 68 15.66 -12.67 -25.39
C VAL A 68 15.63 -11.74 -24.19
N THR A 69 16.76 -11.52 -23.54
CA THR A 69 16.89 -10.68 -22.35
C THR A 69 16.72 -9.21 -22.67
N ILE A 70 17.26 -8.70 -23.78
CA ILE A 70 17.08 -7.31 -24.18
C ILE A 70 15.59 -7.04 -24.44
N PHE A 71 14.94 -7.83 -25.31
CA PHE A 71 13.52 -7.65 -25.59
C PHE A 71 12.65 -7.86 -24.34
N GLY A 72 12.95 -8.87 -23.54
CA GLY A 72 12.25 -9.13 -22.28
C GLY A 72 12.38 -7.96 -21.30
N ALA A 73 13.58 -7.41 -21.13
CA ALA A 73 13.82 -6.25 -20.27
C ALA A 73 13.02 -5.01 -20.73
N PHE A 74 13.01 -4.72 -22.04
CA PHE A 74 12.30 -3.57 -22.60
C PHE A 74 10.77 -3.64 -22.42
N VAL A 75 10.21 -4.82 -22.22
CA VAL A 75 8.76 -4.98 -22.00
C VAL A 75 8.46 -5.11 -20.50
N VAL A 76 9.16 -6.02 -19.81
CA VAL A 76 8.85 -6.38 -18.42
C VAL A 76 9.23 -5.27 -17.44
N ILE A 77 10.40 -4.64 -17.60
CA ILE A 77 10.87 -3.63 -16.65
C ILE A 77 9.95 -2.40 -16.66
N PRO A 78 9.54 -1.82 -17.81
CA PRO A 78 8.62 -0.68 -17.80
C PRO A 78 7.25 -1.02 -17.21
N ILE A 79 6.72 -2.21 -17.48
CA ILE A 79 5.43 -2.64 -16.92
C ILE A 79 5.53 -2.77 -15.39
N LEU A 80 6.56 -3.45 -14.88
CA LEU A 80 6.78 -3.56 -13.45
C LEU A 80 7.02 -2.19 -12.81
N GLY A 81 7.83 -1.34 -13.45
CA GLY A 81 8.08 0.02 -12.97
C GLY A 81 6.82 0.87 -12.89
N LEU A 82 5.94 0.78 -13.89
CA LEU A 82 4.65 1.48 -13.88
C LEU A 82 3.71 0.95 -12.80
N LEU A 83 3.63 -0.39 -12.64
CA LEU A 83 2.85 -1.01 -11.57
C LEU A 83 3.38 -0.58 -10.19
N GLY A 84 4.70 -0.60 -10.01
CA GLY A 84 5.35 -0.11 -8.80
C GLY A 84 5.02 1.35 -8.52
N LEU A 85 5.06 2.21 -9.54
CA LEU A 85 4.71 3.63 -9.40
C LEU A 85 3.24 3.84 -9.00
N VAL A 86 2.31 3.06 -9.58
CA VAL A 86 0.90 3.12 -9.18
C VAL A 86 0.74 2.67 -7.73
N LEU A 87 1.37 1.55 -7.36
CA LEU A 87 1.35 1.06 -5.99
C LEU A 87 1.99 2.04 -5.02
N SER A 88 2.98 2.80 -5.47
CA SER A 88 3.65 3.79 -4.66
C SER A 88 2.74 4.89 -4.12
N VAL A 89 1.73 5.22 -4.92
CA VAL A 89 0.72 6.21 -4.55
C VAL A 89 -0.45 5.53 -3.86
N MET A 90 -0.92 4.41 -4.42
CA MET A 90 -2.15 3.76 -3.97
C MET A 90 -2.00 3.05 -2.63
N TYR A 91 -0.83 2.50 -2.30
CA TYR A 91 -0.62 1.76 -1.04
C TYR A 91 -0.81 2.64 0.21
N PRO A 92 -0.14 3.79 0.36
CA PRO A 92 -0.36 4.64 1.53
C PRO A 92 -1.77 5.22 1.58
N ILE A 93 -2.34 5.62 0.44
CA ILE A 93 -3.72 6.13 0.36
C ILE A 93 -4.72 5.07 0.79
N ALA A 94 -4.62 3.86 0.23
CA ALA A 94 -5.53 2.77 0.56
C ALA A 94 -5.42 2.35 2.02
N THR A 95 -4.19 2.32 2.57
CA THR A 95 -3.96 2.00 3.99
C THR A 95 -4.62 3.03 4.91
N TYR A 96 -4.49 4.33 4.60
CA TYR A 96 -5.17 5.39 5.35
C TYR A 96 -6.70 5.28 5.23
N VAL A 97 -7.23 5.15 4.01
CA VAL A 97 -8.68 5.11 3.78
C VAL A 97 -9.33 3.89 4.43
N ASP A 98 -8.71 2.72 4.34
CA ASP A 98 -9.21 1.50 4.96
C ASP A 98 -9.08 1.55 6.49
N ALA A 99 -7.98 2.11 7.02
CA ALA A 99 -7.81 2.28 8.47
C ALA A 99 -8.87 3.21 9.04
N ARG A 100 -9.16 4.33 8.36
CA ARG A 100 -10.23 5.24 8.78
C ARG A 100 -11.59 4.56 8.77
N ALA A 101 -11.91 3.81 7.71
CA ALA A 101 -13.16 3.08 7.63
C ALA A 101 -13.33 2.10 8.81
N ILE A 102 -12.25 1.39 9.18
CA ILE A 102 -12.26 0.48 10.34
C ILE A 102 -12.39 1.25 11.66
N ALA A 103 -11.66 2.36 11.82
CA ALA A 103 -11.68 3.17 13.03
C ALA A 103 -13.05 3.81 13.30
N GLU A 104 -13.79 4.17 12.25
CA GLU A 104 -15.15 4.71 12.32
C GLU A 104 -16.24 3.64 12.51
N SER A 105 -15.86 2.36 12.57
CA SER A 105 -16.79 1.24 12.69
C SER A 105 -16.85 0.64 14.10
N ASP A 106 -17.80 -0.27 14.32
CA ASP A 106 -17.92 -1.04 15.57
C ASP A 106 -16.90 -2.21 15.68
N ALA A 107 -15.83 -2.19 14.89
CA ALA A 107 -14.81 -3.23 14.91
C ALA A 107 -14.01 -3.24 16.22
N SER A 108 -13.49 -4.41 16.58
CA SER A 108 -12.72 -4.60 17.82
C SER A 108 -11.34 -3.93 17.82
N TRP A 109 -10.88 -3.48 16.66
CA TRP A 109 -9.59 -2.82 16.47
C TRP A 109 -9.82 -1.43 15.87
N THR A 110 -9.30 -0.40 16.53
CA THR A 110 -9.41 1.00 16.11
C THR A 110 -8.04 1.51 15.67
N PRO A 111 -7.64 1.32 14.40
CA PRO A 111 -6.36 1.82 13.90
C PRO A 111 -6.36 3.34 13.78
N ASP A 112 -5.24 3.98 14.12
CA ASP A 112 -5.00 5.38 13.77
C ASP A 112 -4.68 5.49 12.26
N PRO A 113 -5.52 6.15 11.45
CA PRO A 113 -5.36 6.18 10.00
C PRO A 113 -4.08 6.88 9.54
N LEU A 114 -3.68 7.96 10.21
CA LEU A 114 -2.47 8.72 9.87
C LEU A 114 -1.23 7.89 10.15
N VAL A 115 -1.17 7.23 11.31
CA VAL A 115 -0.02 6.39 11.67
C VAL A 115 0.16 5.26 10.65
N TRP A 116 -0.93 4.58 10.26
CA TRP A 116 -0.86 3.49 9.30
C TRP A 116 -0.55 3.96 7.87
N GLY A 117 -1.17 5.06 7.41
CA GLY A 117 -0.87 5.65 6.10
C GLY A 117 0.58 6.15 5.99
N LEU A 118 1.08 6.82 7.02
CA LEU A 118 2.47 7.29 7.07
C LEU A 118 3.47 6.14 7.21
N ALA A 119 3.14 5.09 7.98
CA ALA A 119 3.97 3.90 8.04
C ALA A 119 4.04 3.20 6.67
N ALA A 120 2.91 3.10 5.95
CA ALA A 120 2.88 2.57 4.59
C ALA A 120 3.81 3.37 3.66
N LEU A 121 3.68 4.70 3.65
CA LEU A 121 4.55 5.58 2.87
C LEU A 121 6.03 5.46 3.27
N ALA A 122 6.32 5.45 4.57
CA ALA A 122 7.69 5.38 5.09
C ALA A 122 8.36 4.05 4.73
N THR A 123 7.65 2.91 4.88
CA THR A 123 8.20 1.61 4.49
C THR A 123 8.52 1.58 3.00
N GLU A 124 7.69 2.18 2.17
CA GLU A 124 7.91 2.21 0.74
C GLU A 124 9.13 3.05 0.36
N VAL A 125 9.18 4.30 0.80
CA VAL A 125 10.26 5.26 0.49
C VAL A 125 11.60 4.80 1.04
N LEU A 126 11.62 4.21 2.24
CA LEU A 126 12.86 3.85 2.93
C LEU A 126 13.37 2.44 2.61
N SER A 127 12.54 1.57 2.01
CA SER A 127 12.93 0.16 1.81
C SER A 127 12.61 -0.40 0.42
N ALA A 128 12.15 0.43 -0.52
CA ALA A 128 11.77 0.01 -1.86
C ALA A 128 10.83 -1.21 -1.83
N PHE A 129 9.73 -1.10 -1.08
CA PHE A 129 8.72 -2.13 -0.81
C PHE A 129 9.10 -3.30 0.11
N THR A 130 10.37 -3.47 0.51
CA THR A 130 10.79 -4.65 1.30
C THR A 130 10.07 -4.73 2.65
N LEU A 131 10.06 -3.63 3.41
CA LEU A 131 9.32 -3.54 4.68
C LEU A 131 7.81 -3.36 4.46
N SER A 132 7.40 -2.87 3.28
CA SER A 132 5.99 -2.70 2.92
C SER A 132 5.28 -4.05 2.85
N VAL A 133 5.96 -5.12 2.45
CA VAL A 133 5.40 -6.49 2.50
C VAL A 133 5.04 -6.89 3.92
N VAL A 134 5.96 -6.68 4.87
CA VAL A 134 5.74 -7.04 6.28
C VAL A 134 4.59 -6.23 6.86
N LEU A 135 4.58 -4.91 6.61
CA LEU A 135 3.53 -4.02 7.11
C LEU A 135 2.16 -4.37 6.50
N ALA A 136 2.08 -4.59 5.18
CA ALA A 136 0.85 -4.96 4.49
C ALA A 136 0.28 -6.28 5.01
N LEU A 137 1.12 -7.31 5.16
CA LEU A 137 0.67 -8.60 5.70
C LEU A 137 0.20 -8.49 7.15
N TYR A 138 0.92 -7.73 7.98
CA TYR A 138 0.54 -7.49 9.37
C TYR A 138 -0.77 -6.70 9.47
N TYR A 139 -0.96 -5.69 8.62
CA TYR A 139 -2.19 -4.92 8.53
C TYR A 139 -3.39 -5.80 8.14
N LEU A 140 -3.26 -6.56 7.04
CA LEU A 140 -4.32 -7.45 6.57
C LEU A 140 -4.67 -8.54 7.59
N TYR A 141 -3.68 -9.04 8.34
CA TYR A 141 -3.92 -9.94 9.47
C TYR A 141 -4.76 -9.26 10.55
N LYS A 142 -4.41 -8.03 10.94
CA LYS A 142 -5.16 -7.26 11.94
C LYS A 142 -6.59 -6.95 11.47
N ARG A 143 -6.76 -6.56 10.21
CA ARG A 143 -8.05 -6.34 9.56
C ARG A 143 -8.88 -7.64 9.56
N HIS A 144 -8.30 -8.75 9.12
CA HIS A 144 -8.98 -10.05 9.15
C HIS A 144 -9.51 -10.43 10.53
N VAL A 145 -8.70 -10.24 11.58
CA VAL A 145 -9.11 -10.52 12.97
C VAL A 145 -10.24 -9.59 13.43
N ALA A 146 -10.25 -8.34 12.97
CA ALA A 146 -11.21 -7.33 13.41
C ALA A 146 -12.56 -7.39 12.67
N VAL A 147 -12.54 -7.62 11.34
CA VAL A 147 -13.72 -7.51 10.46
C VAL A 147 -14.00 -8.79 9.64
N GLY A 148 -13.27 -9.88 9.88
CA GLY A 148 -13.50 -11.19 9.27
C GLY A 148 -13.03 -11.34 7.82
N THR A 149 -12.67 -10.24 7.15
CA THR A 149 -12.08 -10.24 5.80
C THR A 149 -10.67 -9.64 5.85
N PRO A 150 -9.71 -10.18 5.06
CA PRO A 150 -8.35 -9.64 4.99
C PRO A 150 -8.30 -8.17 4.67
#